data_AF-A0AAU3UXP9-F1
#
_entry.id   AF-A0AAU3UXP9-F1
#
_cell.length_a   1.000
_cell.length_b   1.000
_cell.length_c   1.000
_cell.angle_alpha   90.00
_cell.angle_beta   90.00
_cell.angle_gamma   90.00
#
_symmetry.space_group_name_H-M   'P 1'
#
loop_
_entity.id
_entity.type
_entity.pdbx_description
1 polymer ?
#
loop_
_entity_poly.entity_id
_entity_poly.type
_entity_poly.pdbx_seq_one_letter_code
_entity_poly.pdbx_strand_id
1 'polypeptide(L)'
;MARRFPTLLAAAAAAFTLLGTGTAHADATALYNSAQDNFTSGDEGAGLADLRALLAESPDDAQALALQAIWSDYTGDLITREVALNRLNGLDPRLAGGTRGLFGAIGAAVGTLPNPIPAIAGPSTGIAVLGYGLLPDGSMRPELVNRMQAAWLQAIASPMSPILVTGGNPQNGITEAAAMQGWLIGHGIPASRILADHRAGSTVQNALFGVNMLRDAGATSAIVVTSPNHIRRAVADFIVAGIPVVGATTSLEQLVSQLPPPAKASQRGIYLDTTRTLRLPVER
;
A
#
# COMPACT_ATOMS: atom_id res chain seq x y z
N MET A 1 51.31 -50.68 -62.79
CA MET A 1 51.50 -49.22 -62.81
C MET A 1 50.14 -48.55 -62.73
N ALA A 2 49.74 -47.98 -61.59
CA ALA A 2 48.76 -46.87 -61.49
C ALA A 2 48.47 -46.53 -60.01
N ARG A 3 49.20 -45.50 -59.56
CA ARG A 3 48.92 -44.45 -58.55
C ARG A 3 47.86 -44.68 -57.45
N ARG A 4 48.38 -44.68 -56.21
CA ARG A 4 47.69 -44.35 -54.96
C ARG A 4 47.30 -42.85 -54.95
N PHE A 5 46.08 -42.54 -54.51
CA PHE A 5 45.68 -41.22 -54.01
C PHE A 5 45.28 -41.38 -52.53
N PRO A 6 45.78 -40.56 -51.59
CA PRO A 6 45.26 -40.53 -50.24
C PRO A 6 44.13 -39.49 -50.16
N THR A 7 42.91 -39.93 -49.90
CA THR A 7 41.78 -39.06 -49.55
C THR A 7 41.92 -38.66 -48.08
N LEU A 8 42.19 -37.37 -47.84
CA LEU A 8 42.13 -36.75 -46.52
C LEU A 8 40.66 -36.65 -46.10
N LEU A 9 40.26 -37.39 -45.05
CA LEU A 9 38.99 -37.18 -44.37
C LEU A 9 39.14 -35.96 -43.43
N ALA A 10 38.56 -34.83 -43.82
CA ALA A 10 38.39 -33.68 -42.94
C ALA A 10 37.18 -33.93 -42.03
N ALA A 11 37.43 -34.00 -40.72
CA ALA A 11 36.38 -34.06 -39.71
C ALA A 11 35.72 -32.68 -39.58
N ALA A 12 34.45 -32.56 -39.97
CA ALA A 12 33.63 -31.39 -39.68
C ALA A 12 33.02 -31.55 -38.28
N ALA A 13 33.63 -30.91 -37.29
CA ALA A 13 33.01 -30.71 -35.98
C ALA A 13 31.98 -29.58 -36.11
N ALA A 14 30.70 -29.91 -36.10
CA ALA A 14 29.63 -28.93 -35.97
C ALA A 14 29.63 -28.41 -34.53
N ALA A 15 30.21 -27.22 -34.33
CA ALA A 15 30.04 -26.47 -33.09
C ALA A 15 28.60 -25.96 -33.02
N PHE A 16 27.78 -26.56 -32.16
CA PHE A 16 26.50 -26.01 -31.77
C PHE A 16 26.78 -24.82 -30.85
N THR A 17 26.74 -23.61 -31.40
CA THR A 17 26.65 -22.39 -30.60
C THR A 17 25.25 -22.33 -30.00
N LEU A 18 25.11 -22.64 -28.71
CA LEU A 18 23.98 -22.19 -27.92
C LEU A 18 24.03 -20.66 -27.86
N LEU A 19 23.25 -20.00 -28.71
CA LEU A 19 22.93 -18.59 -28.56
C LEU A 19 22.13 -18.43 -27.26
N GLY A 20 22.71 -17.67 -26.33
CA GLY A 20 22.11 -17.40 -25.02
C GLY A 20 20.76 -16.69 -25.12
N THR A 21 19.86 -17.09 -24.23
CA THR A 21 18.52 -16.51 -23.98
C THR A 21 18.63 -15.14 -23.29
N GLY A 22 19.07 -14.13 -24.04
CA GLY A 22 19.31 -12.78 -23.51
C GLY A 22 18.14 -11.78 -23.62
N THR A 23 17.05 -12.11 -24.33
CA THR A 23 16.00 -11.13 -24.67
C THR A 23 14.75 -11.21 -23.78
N ALA A 24 14.32 -12.41 -23.39
CA ALA A 24 13.06 -12.61 -22.66
C ALA A 24 12.99 -11.89 -21.29
N HIS A 25 14.13 -11.69 -20.62
CA HIS A 25 14.15 -11.05 -19.31
C HIS A 25 14.05 -9.51 -19.39
N ALA A 26 14.59 -8.91 -20.44
CA ALA A 26 14.54 -7.46 -20.65
C ALA A 26 13.11 -7.01 -20.98
N ASP A 27 12.40 -7.79 -21.80
CA ASP A 27 11.02 -7.49 -22.21
C ASP A 27 10.04 -7.66 -21.04
N ALA A 28 10.20 -8.69 -20.19
CA ALA A 28 9.35 -8.88 -19.02
C ALA A 28 9.45 -7.74 -17.98
N THR A 29 10.66 -7.24 -17.71
CA THR A 29 10.85 -6.08 -16.82
C THR A 29 10.25 -4.81 -17.43
N ALA A 30 10.48 -4.57 -18.72
CA ALA A 30 9.90 -3.42 -19.42
C ALA A 30 8.37 -3.45 -19.42
N LEU A 31 7.77 -4.61 -19.67
CA LEU A 31 6.31 -4.80 -19.61
C LEU A 31 5.78 -4.59 -18.18
N TYR A 32 6.48 -5.06 -17.14
CA TYR A 32 6.07 -4.84 -15.76
C TYR A 32 6.04 -3.34 -15.41
N ASN A 33 7.10 -2.62 -15.77
CA ASN A 33 7.23 -1.19 -15.49
C ASN A 33 6.20 -0.37 -16.30
N SER A 34 6.05 -0.67 -17.60
CA SER A 34 5.03 -0.07 -18.47
C SER A 34 3.62 -0.29 -17.92
N ALA A 35 3.32 -1.50 -17.44
CA ALA A 35 2.03 -1.82 -16.87
C ALA A 35 1.70 -0.95 -15.65
N GLN A 36 2.67 -0.76 -14.75
CA GLN A 36 2.55 0.07 -13.56
C GLN A 36 2.36 1.56 -13.90
N ASP A 37 3.11 2.07 -14.87
CA ASP A 37 3.01 3.45 -15.35
C ASP A 37 1.65 3.73 -15.98
N ASN A 38 1.16 2.81 -16.81
CA ASN A 38 -0.14 2.89 -17.46
C ASN A 38 -1.28 2.90 -16.41
N PHE A 39 -1.27 1.97 -15.45
CA PHE A 39 -2.28 1.94 -14.41
C PHE A 39 -2.24 3.19 -13.52
N THR A 40 -1.03 3.67 -13.16
CA THR A 40 -0.85 4.90 -12.38
C THR A 40 -1.39 6.13 -13.13
N SER A 41 -1.14 6.21 -14.43
CA SER A 41 -1.61 7.30 -15.30
C SER A 41 -3.11 7.23 -15.61
N GLY A 42 -3.74 6.09 -15.34
CA GLY A 42 -5.16 5.87 -15.56
C GLY A 42 -5.53 5.29 -16.92
N ASP A 43 -4.57 4.66 -17.59
CA ASP A 43 -4.83 3.78 -18.73
C ASP A 43 -4.83 2.33 -18.22
N GLU A 44 -5.91 1.95 -17.52
CA GLU A 44 -6.01 0.61 -16.94
C GLU A 44 -6.10 -0.49 -18.00
N GLY A 45 -6.59 -0.14 -19.20
CA GLY A 45 -6.66 -1.03 -20.35
C GLY A 45 -5.27 -1.39 -20.89
N ALA A 46 -4.41 -0.39 -21.08
CA ALA A 46 -3.02 -0.61 -21.47
C ALA A 46 -2.25 -1.37 -20.38
N GLY A 47 -2.42 -1.00 -19.11
CA GLY A 47 -1.76 -1.69 -17.99
C GLY A 47 -2.12 -3.19 -17.92
N LEU A 48 -3.41 -3.54 -18.08
CA LEU A 48 -3.84 -4.94 -18.16
C LEU A 48 -3.39 -5.65 -19.45
N ALA A 49 -3.18 -4.92 -20.55
CA ALA A 49 -2.62 -5.49 -21.77
C ALA A 49 -1.14 -5.87 -21.59
N ASP A 50 -0.35 -4.99 -20.99
CA ASP A 50 1.07 -5.22 -20.69
C ASP A 50 1.25 -6.39 -19.72
N LEU A 51 0.42 -6.49 -18.67
CA LEU A 51 0.42 -7.65 -17.77
C LEU A 51 0.07 -8.96 -18.48
N ARG A 52 -0.87 -8.92 -19.44
CA ARG A 52 -1.21 -10.12 -20.24
C ARG A 52 -0.06 -10.54 -21.13
N ALA A 53 0.62 -9.59 -21.77
CA ALA A 53 1.81 -9.87 -22.57
C ALA A 53 2.93 -10.46 -21.71
N LEU A 54 3.22 -9.85 -20.56
CA LEU A 54 4.19 -10.35 -19.59
C LEU A 54 3.87 -11.80 -19.18
N LEU A 55 2.63 -12.07 -18.79
CA LEU A 55 2.21 -13.40 -18.32
C LEU A 55 2.11 -14.45 -19.44
N ALA A 56 2.15 -14.05 -20.72
CA ALA A 56 2.29 -14.98 -21.83
C ALA A 56 3.73 -15.50 -21.96
N GLU A 57 4.72 -14.65 -21.64
CA GLU A 57 6.14 -14.99 -21.65
C GLU A 57 6.62 -15.61 -20.33
N SER A 58 6.09 -15.11 -19.21
CA SER A 58 6.44 -15.51 -17.85
C SER A 58 5.18 -15.93 -17.08
N PRO A 59 4.60 -17.10 -17.37
CA PRO A 59 3.32 -17.53 -16.81
C PRO A 59 3.32 -17.76 -15.30
N ASP A 60 4.50 -17.93 -14.70
CA ASP A 60 4.66 -18.21 -13.27
C ASP A 60 5.05 -16.96 -12.46
N ASP A 61 4.95 -15.76 -13.05
CA ASP A 61 5.22 -14.51 -12.36
C ASP A 61 4.13 -14.18 -11.34
N ALA A 62 4.37 -14.52 -10.07
CA ALA A 62 3.44 -14.32 -8.98
C ALA A 62 3.07 -12.85 -8.75
N GLN A 63 4.00 -11.91 -8.94
CA GLN A 63 3.71 -10.49 -8.72
C GLN A 63 2.85 -9.94 -9.85
N ALA A 64 3.14 -10.30 -11.10
CA ALA A 64 2.31 -9.90 -12.25
C ALA A 64 0.90 -10.51 -12.17
N LEU A 65 0.77 -11.76 -11.70
CA LEU A 65 -0.54 -12.37 -11.41
C LEU A 65 -1.30 -11.62 -10.32
N ALA A 66 -0.62 -11.21 -9.25
CA ALA A 66 -1.24 -10.42 -8.19
C ALA A 66 -1.71 -9.06 -8.71
N LEU A 67 -0.88 -8.34 -9.49
CA LEU A 67 -1.28 -7.07 -10.12
C LEU A 67 -2.46 -7.25 -11.08
N GLN A 68 -2.45 -8.32 -11.90
CA GLN A 68 -3.56 -8.62 -12.82
C GLN A 68 -4.86 -8.83 -12.03
N ALA A 69 -4.83 -9.61 -10.95
CA ALA A 69 -6.00 -9.77 -10.09
C ALA A 69 -6.49 -8.43 -9.51
N ILE A 70 -5.56 -7.61 -8.99
CA ILE A 70 -5.89 -6.34 -8.33
C ILE A 70 -6.51 -5.33 -9.33
N TRP A 71 -5.96 -5.23 -10.53
CA TRP A 71 -6.43 -4.26 -11.51
C TRP A 71 -7.66 -4.74 -12.29
N SER A 72 -7.82 -6.05 -12.46
CA SER A 72 -9.07 -6.63 -12.95
C SER A 72 -10.22 -6.39 -11.97
N ASP A 73 -9.98 -6.46 -10.65
CA ASP A 73 -10.97 -6.05 -9.64
C ASP A 73 -11.33 -4.54 -9.74
N TYR A 74 -10.33 -3.70 -9.99
CA TYR A 74 -10.56 -2.27 -10.21
C TYR A 74 -11.40 -2.00 -11.48
N THR A 75 -11.14 -2.71 -12.58
CA THR A 75 -11.88 -2.51 -13.84
C THR A 75 -13.22 -3.24 -13.89
N GLY A 76 -13.50 -4.12 -12.92
CA GLY A 76 -14.72 -4.93 -12.87
C GLY A 76 -14.65 -6.22 -13.71
N ASP A 77 -13.47 -6.59 -14.21
CA ASP A 77 -13.24 -7.87 -14.90
C ASP A 77 -13.07 -9.01 -13.89
N LEU A 78 -14.19 -9.46 -13.33
CA LEU A 78 -14.20 -10.50 -12.29
C LEU A 78 -13.68 -11.85 -12.79
N ILE A 79 -13.82 -12.15 -14.08
CA ILE A 79 -13.35 -13.43 -14.65
C ILE A 79 -11.83 -13.45 -14.65
N THR A 80 -11.19 -12.42 -15.20
CA THR A 80 -9.72 -12.32 -15.21
C THR A 80 -9.17 -12.25 -13.78
N ARG A 81 -9.86 -11.55 -12.87
CA ARG A 81 -9.50 -11.53 -11.45
C ARG A 81 -9.41 -12.95 -10.85
N GLU A 82 -10.47 -13.75 -10.98
CA GLU A 82 -10.50 -15.08 -10.38
C GLU A 82 -9.52 -16.05 -11.07
N VAL A 83 -9.33 -15.95 -12.39
CA VAL A 83 -8.33 -16.76 -13.10
C VAL A 83 -6.92 -16.44 -12.60
N ALA A 84 -6.57 -15.15 -12.47
CA ALA A 84 -5.28 -14.73 -11.96
C ALA A 84 -5.06 -15.18 -10.51
N LEU A 85 -6.07 -15.05 -9.63
CA LEU A 85 -6.00 -15.51 -8.24
C LEU A 85 -5.82 -17.03 -8.11
N ASN A 86 -6.51 -17.81 -8.93
CA ASN A 86 -6.39 -19.27 -8.89
C ASN A 86 -5.00 -19.72 -9.31
N ARG A 87 -4.43 -19.11 -10.35
CA ARG A 87 -3.04 -19.34 -10.77
C ARG A 87 -2.06 -18.91 -9.67
N LEU A 88 -2.22 -17.70 -9.14
CA LEU A 88 -1.40 -17.18 -8.06
C LEU A 88 -1.43 -18.09 -6.83
N ASN A 89 -2.59 -18.62 -6.47
CA ASN A 89 -2.74 -19.52 -5.33
C ASN A 89 -1.99 -20.84 -5.51
N GLY A 90 -1.79 -21.31 -6.74
CA GLY A 90 -0.97 -22.48 -7.03
C GLY A 90 0.53 -22.22 -6.87
N LEU A 91 0.98 -20.98 -7.10
CA LEU A 91 2.39 -20.59 -7.11
C LEU A 91 2.85 -20.01 -5.76
N ASP A 92 2.08 -19.06 -5.23
CA ASP A 92 2.32 -18.38 -3.96
C ASP A 92 0.99 -18.20 -3.21
N PRO A 93 0.59 -19.20 -2.40
CA PRO A 93 -0.63 -19.13 -1.58
C PRO A 93 -0.63 -17.95 -0.60
N ARG A 94 0.54 -17.49 -0.15
CA ARG A 94 0.66 -16.40 0.82
C ARG A 94 0.35 -15.07 0.13
N LEU A 95 0.93 -14.82 -1.04
CA LEU A 95 0.61 -13.64 -1.84
C LEU A 95 -0.85 -13.68 -2.30
N ALA A 96 -1.37 -14.84 -2.73
CA ALA A 96 -2.80 -15.00 -3.05
C ALA A 96 -3.71 -14.65 -1.87
N GLY A 97 -3.38 -15.13 -0.66
CA GLY A 97 -4.11 -14.79 0.57
C GLY A 97 -4.07 -13.29 0.87
N GLY A 98 -2.90 -12.67 0.72
CA GLY A 98 -2.72 -11.22 0.87
C GLY A 98 -3.53 -10.41 -0.16
N THR A 99 -3.54 -10.82 -1.43
CA THR A 99 -4.34 -10.20 -2.50
C THR A 99 -5.84 -10.33 -2.23
N ARG A 100 -6.32 -11.48 -1.73
CA ARG A 100 -7.72 -11.63 -1.31
C ARG A 100 -8.08 -10.74 -0.12
N GLY A 101 -7.19 -10.66 0.87
CA GLY A 101 -7.33 -9.76 2.00
C GLY A 101 -7.40 -8.29 1.59
N LEU A 102 -6.62 -7.90 0.56
CA LEU A 102 -6.64 -6.56 -0.03
C LEU A 102 -8.01 -6.20 -0.58
N PHE A 103 -8.72 -7.09 -1.28
CA PHE A 103 -10.09 -6.79 -1.74
C PHE A 103 -11.05 -6.50 -0.58
N GLY A 104 -10.93 -7.28 0.50
CA GLY A 104 -11.68 -7.03 1.73
C GLY A 104 -11.34 -5.67 2.35
N ALA A 105 -10.06 -5.30 2.38
CA ALA A 105 -9.59 -4.01 2.87
C ALA A 105 -10.13 -2.83 2.04
N ILE A 106 -10.12 -2.95 0.71
CA ILE A 106 -10.67 -1.93 -0.20
C ILE A 106 -12.18 -1.81 -0.01
N GLY A 107 -12.91 -2.93 0.07
CA GLY A 107 -14.35 -2.93 0.33
C GLY A 107 -14.70 -2.25 1.65
N ALA A 108 -13.98 -2.59 2.73
CA ALA A 108 -14.12 -1.96 4.03
C ALA A 108 -13.83 -0.45 3.95
N ALA A 109 -12.73 -0.05 3.31
CA ALA A 109 -12.35 1.34 3.14
C ALA A 109 -13.36 2.18 2.34
N VAL A 110 -13.89 1.65 1.24
CA VAL A 110 -14.93 2.32 0.45
C VAL A 110 -16.20 2.51 1.27
N GLY A 111 -16.56 1.51 2.09
CA GLY A 111 -17.68 1.54 3.01
C GLY A 111 -17.46 2.39 4.27
N THR A 112 -16.22 2.75 4.59
CA THR A 112 -15.91 3.61 5.74
C THR A 112 -16.56 4.97 5.56
N LEU A 113 -17.39 5.34 6.54
CA LEU A 113 -17.92 6.68 6.68
C LEU A 113 -16.96 7.51 7.55
N PRO A 114 -16.50 8.69 7.08
CA PRO A 114 -15.82 9.64 7.95
C PRO A 114 -16.72 9.97 9.14
N ASN A 115 -16.22 9.76 10.36
CA ASN A 115 -17.01 9.94 11.58
C ASN A 115 -16.27 10.86 12.56
N PRO A 116 -16.83 12.02 12.92
CA PRO A 116 -16.19 12.90 13.91
C PRO A 116 -16.39 12.41 15.36
N ILE A 117 -17.26 11.41 15.57
CA ILE A 117 -17.58 10.91 16.91
C ILE A 117 -16.51 9.89 17.34
N PRO A 118 -15.87 10.09 18.51
CA PRO A 118 -14.95 9.13 19.07
C PRO A 118 -15.58 7.76 19.31
N ALA A 119 -14.83 6.69 19.07
CA ALA A 119 -15.19 5.34 19.49
C ALA A 119 -14.65 5.07 20.91
N ILE A 120 -15.35 4.24 21.69
CA ILE A 120 -14.83 3.76 22.97
C ILE A 120 -14.02 2.50 22.71
N ALA A 121 -12.77 2.49 23.16
CA ALA A 121 -11.84 1.39 22.97
C ALA A 121 -10.96 1.15 24.21
N GLY A 122 -10.45 -0.08 24.31
CA GLY A 122 -9.57 -0.53 25.38
C GLY A 122 -8.07 -0.48 25.02
N PRO A 123 -7.20 -0.91 25.94
CA PRO A 123 -5.75 -0.89 25.76
C PRO A 123 -5.24 -1.74 24.58
N SER A 124 -6.01 -2.75 24.14
CA SER A 124 -5.68 -3.57 22.97
C SER A 124 -6.00 -2.90 21.63
N THR A 125 -6.52 -1.67 21.63
CA THR A 125 -6.79 -0.89 20.41
C THR A 125 -5.92 0.35 20.41
N GLY A 126 -5.08 0.51 19.40
CA GLY A 126 -4.27 1.70 19.20
C GLY A 126 -5.04 2.83 18.51
N ILE A 127 -4.67 4.07 18.78
CA ILE A 127 -5.16 5.26 18.06
C ILE A 127 -4.05 5.69 17.10
N ALA A 128 -4.26 5.55 15.79
CA ALA A 128 -3.28 5.87 14.77
C ALA A 128 -3.57 7.23 14.11
N VAL A 129 -2.78 8.24 14.41
CA VAL A 129 -2.93 9.61 13.93
C VAL A 129 -1.95 9.90 12.81
N LEU A 130 -2.46 10.21 11.62
CA LEU A 130 -1.63 10.45 10.42
C LEU A 130 -1.33 11.95 10.22
N GLY A 131 -0.08 12.25 9.87
CA GLY A 131 0.38 13.58 9.45
C GLY A 131 -0.26 14.10 8.16
N TYR A 132 -0.15 15.41 7.93
CA TYR A 132 -0.68 16.16 6.77
C TYR A 132 0.36 17.08 6.09
N GLY A 133 1.41 17.46 6.82
CA GLY A 133 2.45 18.40 6.44
C GLY A 133 2.54 19.57 7.42
N LEU A 134 3.77 20.05 7.63
CA LEU A 134 4.06 21.26 8.39
C LEU A 134 4.19 22.48 7.46
N LEU A 135 4.14 23.67 8.05
CA LEU A 135 4.55 24.92 7.42
C LEU A 135 6.09 25.04 7.44
N PRO A 136 6.70 25.89 6.58
CA PRO A 136 8.16 26.00 6.50
C PRO A 136 8.86 26.38 7.82
N ASP A 137 8.15 27.04 8.72
CA ASP A 137 8.63 27.42 10.06
C ASP A 137 8.57 26.27 11.08
N GLY A 138 8.03 25.11 10.71
CA GLY A 138 7.84 23.94 11.57
C GLY A 138 6.49 23.91 12.30
N SER A 139 5.63 24.92 12.13
CA SER A 139 4.31 24.93 12.73
C SER A 139 3.32 24.01 12.01
N MET A 140 2.32 23.51 12.73
CA MET A 140 1.29 22.64 12.16
C MET A 140 0.33 23.42 11.26
N ARG A 141 0.02 22.86 10.09
CA ARG A 141 -1.03 23.39 9.22
C ARG A 141 -2.40 23.29 9.89
N PRO A 142 -3.38 24.15 9.54
CA PRO A 142 -4.73 24.10 10.13
C PRO A 142 -5.36 22.72 10.11
N GLU A 143 -5.26 22.00 8.98
CA GLU A 143 -5.82 20.65 8.90
C GLU A 143 -5.10 19.64 9.81
N LEU A 144 -3.78 19.79 10.03
CA LEU A 144 -3.08 18.94 11.00
C LEU A 144 -3.59 19.24 12.42
N VAL A 145 -3.85 20.50 12.76
CA VAL A 145 -4.48 20.86 14.04
C VAL A 145 -5.87 20.24 14.17
N ASN A 146 -6.69 20.24 13.11
CA ASN A 146 -8.00 19.61 13.12
C ASN A 146 -7.91 18.10 13.39
N ARG A 147 -6.94 17.42 12.77
CA ARG A 147 -6.66 15.99 13.06
C ARG A 147 -6.24 15.78 14.51
N MET A 148 -5.43 16.69 15.07
CA MET A 148 -5.01 16.61 16.47
C MET A 148 -6.17 16.82 17.45
N GLN A 149 -7.12 17.69 17.14
CA GLN A 149 -8.35 17.83 17.92
C GLN A 149 -9.18 16.54 17.91
N ALA A 150 -9.35 15.92 16.74
CA ALA A 150 -10.04 14.63 16.62
C ALA A 150 -9.29 13.52 17.40
N ALA A 151 -7.96 13.49 17.31
CA ALA A 151 -7.12 12.54 18.04
C ALA A 151 -7.23 12.73 19.55
N TRP A 152 -7.28 13.97 20.02
CA TRP A 152 -7.43 14.30 21.44
C TRP A 152 -8.79 13.85 21.99
N LEU A 153 -9.88 14.14 21.27
CA LEU A 153 -11.21 13.65 21.64
C LEU A 153 -11.24 12.12 21.69
N GLN A 154 -10.62 11.45 20.71
CA GLN A 154 -10.48 10.00 20.67
C GLN A 154 -9.64 9.46 21.84
N ALA A 155 -8.56 10.15 22.20
CA ALA A 155 -7.68 9.78 23.32
C ALA A 155 -8.34 9.95 24.69
N ILE A 156 -9.25 10.92 24.83
CA ILE A 156 -10.10 11.11 26.02
C ILE A 156 -11.14 9.99 26.13
N ALA A 157 -11.81 9.65 25.03
CA ALA A 157 -12.81 8.59 25.00
C ALA A 157 -12.21 7.20 25.25
N SER A 158 -10.92 7.01 24.95
CA SER A 158 -10.19 5.75 25.11
C SER A 158 -8.88 5.97 25.89
N PRO A 159 -8.95 6.20 27.21
CA PRO A 159 -7.81 6.67 28.00
C PRO A 159 -6.68 5.63 28.19
N MET A 160 -6.95 4.36 27.89
CA MET A 160 -5.98 3.27 28.03
C MET A 160 -5.29 2.88 26.70
N SER A 161 -5.77 3.39 25.56
CA SER A 161 -5.21 3.07 24.25
C SER A 161 -3.83 3.72 24.04
N PRO A 162 -2.84 3.01 23.45
CA PRO A 162 -1.64 3.65 22.94
C PRO A 162 -2.00 4.55 21.76
N ILE A 163 -1.26 5.66 21.61
CA ILE A 163 -1.48 6.65 20.56
C ILE A 163 -0.24 6.67 19.68
N LEU A 164 -0.38 6.20 18.45
CA LEU A 164 0.63 6.38 17.42
C LEU A 164 0.40 7.73 16.73
N VAL A 165 1.45 8.54 16.63
CA VAL A 165 1.51 9.71 15.74
C VAL A 165 2.58 9.46 14.68
N THR A 166 2.22 9.56 13.40
CA THR A 166 3.13 9.19 12.29
C THR A 166 3.26 10.30 11.24
N GLY A 167 4.50 10.62 10.87
CA GLY A 167 4.83 11.60 9.84
C GLY A 167 6.26 12.11 10.02
N GLY A 168 7.10 11.80 9.03
CA GLY A 168 8.56 11.91 9.09
C GLY A 168 9.15 13.00 8.19
N ASN A 169 8.34 13.82 7.52
CA ASN A 169 8.83 14.88 6.65
C ASN A 169 9.15 16.13 7.47
N PRO A 170 10.43 16.46 7.74
CA PRO A 170 10.76 17.57 8.61
C PRO A 170 10.55 18.93 7.92
N GLN A 171 10.11 19.91 8.69
CA GLN A 171 10.18 21.34 8.34
C GLN A 171 10.84 22.06 9.51
N ASN A 172 11.84 22.91 9.21
CA ASN A 172 12.63 23.59 10.23
C ASN A 172 13.22 22.63 11.31
N GLY A 173 13.65 21.43 10.88
CA GLY A 173 14.18 20.39 11.78
C GLY A 173 13.14 19.63 12.61
N ILE A 174 11.85 19.94 12.48
CA ILE A 174 10.76 19.32 13.23
C ILE A 174 9.97 18.40 12.31
N THR A 175 9.77 17.13 12.70
CA THR A 175 8.87 16.20 11.99
C THR A 175 7.42 16.39 12.44
N GLU A 176 6.47 16.00 11.61
CA GLU A 176 5.04 16.03 11.99
C GLU A 176 4.80 15.20 13.25
N ALA A 177 5.39 14.01 13.36
CA ALA A 177 5.28 13.16 14.55
C ALA A 177 5.78 13.87 15.82
N ALA A 178 6.88 14.63 15.74
CA ALA A 178 7.38 15.41 16.87
C ALA A 178 6.42 16.55 17.26
N ALA A 179 5.89 17.29 16.26
CA ALA A 179 4.92 18.35 16.50
C ALA A 179 3.61 17.81 17.11
N MET A 180 3.09 16.70 16.58
CA MET A 180 1.88 16.03 17.06
C MET A 180 2.05 15.49 18.49
N GLN A 181 3.20 14.87 18.80
CA GLN A 181 3.52 14.39 20.14
C GLN A 181 3.55 15.55 21.14
N GLY A 182 4.27 16.63 20.83
CA GLY A 182 4.34 17.81 21.68
C GLY A 182 2.97 18.45 21.90
N TRP A 183 2.14 18.51 20.85
CA TRP A 183 0.78 19.03 20.95
C TRP A 183 -0.09 18.19 21.89
N LEU A 184 -0.07 16.85 21.80
CA LEU A 184 -0.87 15.98 22.67
C LEU A 184 -0.44 16.10 24.14
N ILE A 185 0.88 16.14 24.40
CA ILE A 185 1.42 16.33 25.75
C ILE A 185 0.96 17.68 26.32
N GLY A 186 1.04 18.75 25.51
CA GLY A 186 0.55 20.07 25.90
C GLY A 186 -0.95 20.13 26.20
N HIS A 187 -1.73 19.17 25.68
CA HIS A 187 -3.16 19.03 25.92
C HIS A 187 -3.50 17.93 26.96
N GLY A 188 -2.54 17.56 27.80
CA GLY A 188 -2.75 16.72 28.97
C GLY A 188 -2.68 15.21 28.73
N ILE A 189 -2.26 14.77 27.55
CA ILE A 189 -2.03 13.34 27.28
C ILE A 189 -0.66 12.92 27.84
N PRO A 190 -0.58 11.86 28.67
CA PRO A 190 0.70 11.37 29.18
C PRO A 190 1.65 10.95 28.06
N ALA A 191 2.91 11.40 28.11
CA ALA A 191 3.92 11.07 27.11
C ALA A 191 4.14 9.56 26.95
N SER A 192 3.98 8.78 28.03
CA SER A 192 4.09 7.31 28.02
C SER A 192 3.03 6.61 27.16
N ARG A 193 1.93 7.28 26.79
CA ARG A 193 0.94 6.75 25.87
C ARG A 193 1.28 6.97 24.39
N ILE A 194 2.24 7.84 24.08
CA ILE A 194 2.46 8.31 22.72
C ILE A 194 3.67 7.62 22.10
N LEU A 195 3.43 6.95 20.97
CA LEU A 195 4.43 6.36 20.10
C LEU A 195 4.61 7.29 18.90
N ALA A 196 5.81 7.82 18.68
CA ALA A 196 6.08 8.77 17.58
C ALA A 196 6.90 8.11 16.48
N ASP A 197 6.35 8.01 15.26
CA ASP A 197 7.09 7.57 14.07
C ASP A 197 7.61 8.76 13.27
N HIS A 198 8.90 9.02 13.40
CA HIS A 198 9.61 10.11 12.72
C HIS A 198 10.13 9.74 11.32
N ARG A 199 9.80 8.55 10.79
CA ARG A 199 10.40 8.03 9.55
C ARG A 199 9.46 8.02 8.35
N ALA A 200 8.15 7.90 8.57
CA ALA A 200 7.20 7.71 7.48
C ALA A 200 7.02 8.97 6.60
N GLY A 201 7.39 8.87 5.33
CA GLY A 201 7.23 9.93 4.33
C GLY A 201 5.98 9.77 3.44
N SER A 202 5.25 8.66 3.55
CA SER A 202 4.08 8.33 2.71
C SER A 202 2.96 7.63 3.48
N THR A 203 1.75 7.58 2.91
CA THR A 203 0.61 6.86 3.50
C THR A 203 0.91 5.37 3.72
N VAL A 204 1.57 4.73 2.75
CA VAL A 204 2.02 3.32 2.84
C VAL A 204 3.00 3.14 4.00
N GLN A 205 3.98 4.04 4.15
CA GLN A 205 4.95 3.95 5.25
C GLN A 205 4.31 4.22 6.61
N ASN A 206 3.36 5.16 6.69
CA ASN A 206 2.58 5.42 7.90
C ASN A 206 1.89 4.15 8.40
N ALA A 207 1.29 3.37 7.50
CA ALA A 207 0.66 2.10 7.84
C ALA A 207 1.69 1.03 8.20
N LEU A 208 2.71 0.81 7.37
CA LEU A 208 3.69 -0.27 7.59
C LEU A 208 4.50 -0.08 8.88
N PHE A 209 5.00 1.14 9.14
CA PHE A 209 5.77 1.43 10.34
C PHE A 209 4.85 1.54 11.56
N GLY A 210 3.70 2.21 11.37
CA GLY A 210 2.71 2.40 12.43
C GLY A 210 2.12 1.10 12.97
N VAL A 211 1.74 0.16 12.09
CA VAL A 211 1.20 -1.14 12.51
C VAL A 211 2.21 -1.94 13.31
N ASN A 212 3.49 -1.90 12.93
CA ASN A 212 4.54 -2.57 13.71
C ASN A 212 4.66 -1.96 15.11
N MET A 213 4.74 -0.62 15.21
CA MET A 213 4.83 0.06 16.50
C MET A 213 3.60 -0.17 17.39
N LEU A 214 2.40 -0.21 16.80
CA LEU A 214 1.16 -0.52 17.52
C LEU A 214 1.16 -1.96 18.06
N ARG A 215 1.61 -2.93 17.27
CA ARG A 215 1.71 -4.33 17.70
C ARG A 215 2.77 -4.52 18.79
N ASP A 216 3.90 -3.83 18.68
CA ASP A 216 4.94 -3.85 19.72
C ASP A 216 4.43 -3.27 21.06
N ALA A 217 3.46 -2.35 20.98
CA ALA A 217 2.74 -1.82 22.15
C ALA A 217 1.54 -2.68 22.60
N GLY A 218 1.34 -3.86 22.01
CA GLY A 218 0.29 -4.81 22.39
C GLY A 218 -1.09 -4.56 21.76
N ALA A 219 -1.20 -3.64 20.80
CA ALA A 219 -2.46 -3.40 20.11
C ALA A 219 -2.75 -4.50 19.08
N THR A 220 -3.99 -5.01 19.12
CA THR A 220 -4.53 -6.01 18.19
C THR A 220 -5.48 -5.40 17.15
N SER A 221 -5.86 -4.15 17.33
CA SER A 221 -6.72 -3.37 16.43
C SER A 221 -6.35 -1.89 16.46
N ALA A 222 -6.83 -1.12 15.49
CA ALA A 222 -6.58 0.32 15.42
C ALA A 222 -7.86 1.13 15.20
N ILE A 223 -7.88 2.34 15.75
CA ILE A 223 -8.74 3.45 15.33
C ILE A 223 -7.85 4.38 14.51
N VAL A 224 -8.19 4.63 13.25
CA VAL A 224 -7.43 5.53 12.38
C VAL A 224 -7.99 6.95 12.51
N VAL A 225 -7.11 7.93 12.67
CA VAL A 225 -7.42 9.35 12.80
C VAL A 225 -6.74 10.15 11.69
N THR A 226 -7.54 10.74 10.79
CA THR A 226 -7.04 11.58 9.70
C THR A 226 -8.17 12.46 9.10
N SER A 227 -7.91 13.20 8.03
CA SER A 227 -8.92 14.02 7.35
C SER A 227 -10.01 13.15 6.68
N PRO A 228 -11.26 13.63 6.54
CA PRO A 228 -12.31 12.91 5.81
C PRO A 228 -11.95 12.49 4.39
N ASN A 229 -11.19 13.30 3.66
CA ASN A 229 -10.75 12.98 2.29
C ASN A 229 -9.63 11.92 2.23
N HIS A 230 -9.01 11.60 3.37
CA HIS A 230 -7.87 10.69 3.46
C HIS A 230 -8.19 9.38 4.22
N ILE A 231 -9.27 9.38 5.01
CA ILE A 231 -9.59 8.27 5.93
C ILE A 231 -9.73 6.93 5.23
N ARG A 232 -10.33 6.89 4.03
CA ARG A 232 -10.53 5.63 3.30
C ARG A 232 -9.22 5.01 2.85
N ARG A 233 -8.30 5.82 2.29
CA ARG A 233 -6.95 5.34 1.91
C ARG A 233 -6.20 4.81 3.12
N ALA A 234 -6.18 5.58 4.21
CA ALA A 234 -5.52 5.18 5.45
C ALA A 234 -6.10 3.88 6.04
N VAL A 235 -7.43 3.73 6.06
CA VAL A 235 -8.08 2.49 6.54
C VAL A 235 -7.65 1.28 5.69
N ALA A 236 -7.66 1.40 4.37
CA ALA A 236 -7.26 0.31 3.49
C ALA A 236 -5.80 -0.10 3.77
N ASP A 237 -4.89 0.87 3.87
CA ASP A 237 -3.48 0.61 4.14
C ASP A 237 -3.24 -0.03 5.50
N PHE A 238 -3.91 0.44 6.56
CA PHE A 238 -3.75 -0.17 7.89
C PHE A 238 -4.26 -1.62 7.93
N ILE A 239 -5.38 -1.91 7.24
CA ILE A 239 -5.89 -3.28 7.12
C ILE A 239 -4.91 -4.16 6.34
N VAL A 240 -4.38 -3.70 5.21
CA VAL A 240 -3.40 -4.47 4.39
C VAL A 240 -2.06 -4.63 5.12
N ALA A 241 -1.62 -3.64 5.88
CA ALA A 241 -0.46 -3.74 6.77
C ALA A 241 -0.67 -4.75 7.92
N GLY A 242 -1.94 -5.15 8.14
CA GLY A 242 -2.33 -6.32 8.91
C GLY A 242 -2.94 -6.02 10.27
N ILE A 243 -3.41 -4.79 10.52
CA ILE A 243 -4.18 -4.49 11.74
C ILE A 243 -5.66 -4.28 11.39
N PRO A 244 -6.60 -4.96 12.08
CA PRO A 244 -8.01 -4.65 11.96
C PRO A 244 -8.27 -3.18 12.34
N VAL A 245 -8.98 -2.46 11.48
CA VAL A 245 -9.43 -1.09 11.77
C VAL A 245 -10.86 -1.15 12.29
N VAL A 246 -11.04 -0.79 13.56
CA VAL A 246 -12.32 -0.87 14.29
C VAL A 246 -12.98 0.50 14.48
N GLY A 247 -12.30 1.58 14.07
CA GLY A 247 -12.83 2.93 14.07
C GLY A 247 -12.08 3.84 13.12
N ALA A 248 -12.76 4.88 12.65
CA ALA A 248 -12.26 5.82 11.66
C ALA A 248 -12.72 7.24 12.05
N THR A 249 -11.95 7.88 12.93
CA THR A 249 -12.30 9.19 13.48
C THR A 249 -11.70 10.30 12.62
N THR A 250 -12.47 11.33 12.32
CA THR A 250 -12.01 12.41 11.43
C THR A 250 -12.24 13.80 11.99
N SER A 251 -11.53 14.78 11.43
CA SER A 251 -11.91 16.18 11.58
C SER A 251 -13.30 16.45 10.97
N LEU A 252 -13.86 17.62 11.27
CA LEU A 252 -15.12 18.09 10.67
C LEU A 252 -14.93 18.72 9.28
N GLU A 253 -13.68 19.04 8.92
CA GLU A 253 -13.36 19.70 7.66
C GLU A 253 -13.68 18.79 6.46
N GLN A 254 -14.46 19.27 5.50
CA GLN A 254 -14.92 18.52 4.33
C GLN A 254 -15.75 17.26 4.65
N LEU A 255 -16.27 17.12 5.89
CA LEU A 255 -17.00 15.92 6.29
C LEU A 255 -18.17 15.60 5.36
N VAL A 256 -19.04 16.58 5.07
CA VAL A 256 -20.26 16.38 4.26
C VAL A 256 -19.92 15.94 2.84
N SER A 257 -18.90 16.53 2.20
CA SER A 257 -18.52 16.16 0.83
C SER A 257 -17.88 14.78 0.73
N GLN A 258 -17.44 14.22 1.86
CA GLN A 258 -16.80 12.91 1.94
C GLN A 258 -17.73 11.81 2.48
N LEU A 259 -18.99 12.11 2.79
CA LEU A 259 -19.97 11.11 3.21
C LEU A 259 -20.28 10.05 2.12
N PRO A 260 -20.53 10.42 0.86
CA PRO A 260 -20.80 9.44 -0.18
C PRO A 260 -19.57 8.55 -0.44
N PRO A 261 -19.75 7.27 -0.79
CA PRO A 261 -18.66 6.44 -1.28
C PRO A 261 -17.99 7.07 -2.51
N PRO A 262 -16.65 7.00 -2.64
CA PRO A 262 -15.95 7.54 -3.80
C PRO A 262 -16.36 6.81 -5.08
N ALA A 263 -16.51 7.58 -6.17
CA ALA A 263 -16.65 7.00 -7.51
C ALA A 263 -15.44 6.11 -7.84
N LYS A 264 -15.62 5.12 -8.72
CA LYS A 264 -14.58 4.11 -9.00
C LYS A 264 -13.24 4.73 -9.42
N ALA A 265 -13.26 5.76 -10.27
CA ALA A 265 -12.06 6.50 -10.67
C ALA A 265 -11.30 7.11 -9.47
N SER A 266 -12.02 7.61 -8.47
CA SER A 266 -11.45 8.16 -7.23
C SER A 266 -10.92 7.08 -6.27
N GLN A 267 -11.20 5.80 -6.53
CA GLN A 267 -10.66 4.68 -5.74
C GLN A 267 -9.27 4.26 -6.21
N ARG A 268 -8.78 4.70 -7.39
CA ARG A 268 -7.47 4.28 -7.93
C ARG A 268 -6.32 4.47 -6.93
N GLY A 269 -6.31 5.60 -6.22
CA GLY A 269 -5.32 5.86 -5.17
C GLY A 269 -5.32 4.81 -4.04
N ILE A 270 -6.50 4.28 -3.67
CA ILE A 270 -6.62 3.20 -2.68
C ILE A 270 -6.00 1.91 -3.23
N TYR A 271 -6.25 1.57 -4.48
CA TYR A 271 -5.67 0.38 -5.12
C TYR A 271 -4.13 0.49 -5.23
N LEU A 272 -3.62 1.65 -5.62
CA LEU A 272 -2.18 1.91 -5.72
C LEU A 272 -1.48 1.81 -4.37
N ASP A 273 -2.03 2.44 -3.33
CA ASP A 273 -1.44 2.39 -1.99
C ASP A 273 -1.48 0.97 -1.42
N THR A 274 -2.63 0.29 -1.50
CA THR A 274 -2.76 -1.08 -0.97
C THR A 274 -1.87 -2.09 -1.71
N THR A 275 -1.65 -1.93 -3.02
CA THR A 275 -0.67 -2.71 -3.79
C THR A 275 0.74 -2.56 -3.21
N ARG A 276 1.15 -1.32 -2.89
CA ARG A 276 2.44 -1.02 -2.28
C ARG A 276 2.52 -1.50 -0.82
N THR A 277 1.42 -1.41 -0.07
CA THR A 277 1.32 -1.92 1.30
C THR A 277 1.41 -3.45 1.34
N LEU A 278 0.89 -4.13 0.31
CA LEU A 278 1.08 -5.57 0.08
C LEU A 278 2.53 -5.93 -0.32
N ARG A 279 3.40 -4.93 -0.51
CA ARG A 279 4.81 -5.04 -0.88
C ARG A 279 5.04 -5.56 -2.30
N LEU A 280 4.10 -5.29 -3.22
CA LEU A 280 4.37 -5.46 -4.65
C LEU A 280 5.29 -4.34 -5.13
N PRO A 281 6.37 -4.64 -5.87
CA PRO A 281 7.30 -3.63 -6.36
C PRO A 281 6.61 -2.63 -7.29
N VAL A 282 6.91 -1.34 -7.15
CA VAL A 282 6.39 -0.30 -8.08
C VAL A 282 7.05 -0.38 -9.46
N GLU A 283 8.25 -0.94 -9.52
CA GLU A 283 9.05 -1.17 -10.72
C GLU A 283 10.02 -2.34 -10.47
N ARG A 284 10.67 -2.83 -11.52
CA ARG A 284 11.68 -3.89 -11.54
C ARG A 284 12.92 -3.47 -12.32
#